data_AF-A0A938BER6-F1
#
_entry.id   AF-A0A938BER6-F1
#
_cell.length_a   1.000
_cell.length_b   1.000
_cell.length_c   1.000
_cell.angle_alpha   90.00
_cell.angle_beta   90.00
_cell.angle_gamma   90.00
#
_symmetry.space_group_name_H-M   'P 1'
#
loop_
_entity.id
_entity.type
_entity.pdbx_description
1 polymer ?
#
loop_
_entity_poly.entity_id
_entity_poly.type
_entity_poly.pdbx_seq_one_letter_code
_entity_poly.pdbx_strand_id
1 'polypeptide(L)'
;MEPELVDFARSIIEDMENRGCVIDWKQASYVVKLPDPGESGRKLTLFVVTKDGMVYIGWLAQQLSALGLPEQISFDFARHSAQLFGEAPTDYWSSNVELKKVQQRYSDFARLVQETIDSIRNASDEIKEKGA
;
A
#
# COMPACT_ATOMS: atom_id res chain seq x y z
N MET A 1 -7.40 6.50 20.08
CA MET A 1 -7.99 5.45 19.22
C MET A 1 -8.75 4.49 20.11
N GLU A 2 -9.94 4.06 19.69
CA GLU A 2 -10.77 3.08 20.42
C GLU A 2 -10.05 1.71 20.46
N PRO A 3 -10.20 0.88 21.52
CA PRO A 3 -9.51 -0.41 21.63
C PRO A 3 -9.72 -1.33 20.41
N GLU A 4 -10.94 -1.37 19.87
CA GLU A 4 -11.28 -2.18 18.69
C GLU A 4 -10.49 -1.76 17.44
N LEU A 5 -10.26 -0.45 17.27
CA LEU A 5 -9.46 0.08 16.15
C LEU A 5 -7.97 -0.20 16.34
N VAL A 6 -7.49 -0.31 17.60
CA VAL A 6 -6.11 -0.73 17.89
C VAL A 6 -5.91 -2.19 17.53
N ASP A 7 -6.85 -3.06 17.89
CA ASP A 7 -6.77 -4.49 17.55
C ASP A 7 -6.91 -4.70 16.03
N PHE A 8 -7.77 -3.93 15.37
CA PHE A 8 -7.82 -3.91 13.90
C PHE A 8 -6.50 -3.41 13.28
N ALA A 9 -5.88 -2.36 13.82
CA ALA A 9 -4.59 -1.89 13.34
C ALA A 9 -3.50 -2.97 13.46
N ARG A 10 -3.56 -3.83 14.50
CA ARG A 10 -2.68 -4.99 14.67
C ARG A 10 -2.99 -6.11 13.68
N SER A 11 -4.27 -6.39 13.42
CA SER A 11 -4.64 -7.41 12.43
C SER A 11 -4.18 -7.04 11.03
N ILE A 12 -4.16 -5.73 10.68
CA ILE A 12 -3.58 -5.26 9.42
C ILE A 12 -2.09 -5.61 9.33
N ILE A 13 -1.34 -5.44 10.42
CA ILE A 13 0.09 -5.77 10.44
C ILE A 13 0.30 -7.24 10.09
N GLU A 14 -0.39 -8.14 10.79
CA GLU A 14 -0.28 -9.59 10.56
C GLU A 14 -0.70 -9.99 9.14
N ASP A 15 -1.82 -9.44 8.63
CA ASP A 15 -2.27 -9.75 7.26
C ASP A 15 -1.26 -9.24 6.21
N MET A 16 -0.70 -8.05 6.39
CA MET A 16 0.28 -7.51 5.44
C MET A 16 1.60 -8.27 5.49
N GLU A 17 2.06 -8.69 6.67
CA GLU A 17 3.26 -9.55 6.81
C GLU A 17 3.05 -10.90 6.11
N ASN A 18 1.86 -11.51 6.23
CA ASN A 18 1.51 -12.73 5.51
C ASN A 18 1.50 -12.58 3.97
N ARG A 19 1.34 -11.35 3.46
CA ARG A 19 1.43 -11.03 2.02
C ARG A 19 2.87 -10.75 1.55
N GLY A 20 3.84 -10.82 2.46
CA GLY A 20 5.25 -10.56 2.20
C GLY A 20 5.64 -9.09 2.35
N CYS A 21 4.79 -8.27 2.98
CA CYS A 21 5.16 -6.91 3.36
C CYS A 21 6.02 -6.91 4.63
N VAL A 22 6.70 -5.79 4.86
CA VAL A 22 7.42 -5.49 6.10
C VAL A 22 6.86 -4.22 6.73
N ILE A 23 6.80 -4.21 8.05
CA ILE A 23 6.30 -3.07 8.82
C ILE A 23 7.47 -2.23 9.30
N ASP A 24 7.48 -0.96 8.92
CA ASP A 24 8.46 0.03 9.38
C ASP A 24 7.81 0.95 10.42
N TRP A 25 8.16 0.72 11.69
CA TRP A 25 7.66 1.47 12.83
C TRP A 25 8.25 2.88 12.88
N LYS A 26 7.39 3.88 13.04
CA LYS A 26 7.73 5.28 13.28
C LYS A 26 7.17 5.73 14.62
N GLN A 27 7.57 6.92 15.06
CA GLN A 27 7.16 7.47 16.36
C GLN A 27 5.63 7.59 16.53
N ALA A 28 4.89 7.81 15.43
CA ALA A 28 3.44 8.04 15.47
C ALA A 28 2.68 7.31 14.35
N SER A 29 3.30 6.32 13.72
CA SER A 29 2.71 5.55 12.63
C SER A 29 3.45 4.25 12.42
N TYR A 30 2.85 3.33 11.69
CA TYR A 30 3.59 2.28 11.01
C TYR A 30 3.39 2.41 9.51
N VAL A 31 4.43 2.03 8.76
CA VAL A 31 4.43 2.09 7.30
C VAL A 31 4.47 0.67 6.77
N VAL A 32 3.49 0.31 5.96
CA VAL A 32 3.45 -0.98 5.27
C VAL A 32 4.26 -0.86 3.99
N LYS A 33 5.28 -1.71 3.85
CA LYS A 33 6.18 -1.68 2.70
C LYS A 33 6.33 -3.05 2.05
N LEU A 34 6.39 -3.09 0.73
CA LEU A 34 6.76 -4.27 -0.05
C LEU A 34 8.28 -4.23 -0.31
N PRO A 35 9.06 -5.24 0.09
CA PRO A 35 10.42 -5.42 -0.41
C PRO A 35 10.41 -5.48 -1.95
N ASP A 36 11.32 -4.78 -2.60
CA ASP A 36 11.41 -4.81 -4.06
C ASP A 36 11.60 -6.25 -4.58
N PRO A 37 10.66 -6.79 -5.38
CA PRO A 37 10.79 -8.12 -5.98
C PRO A 37 12.02 -8.22 -6.91
N GLY A 38 12.53 -7.09 -7.40
CA GLY A 38 13.76 -6.97 -8.17
C GLY A 38 15.05 -7.17 -7.36
N GLU A 39 14.95 -7.37 -6.05
CA GLU A 39 16.07 -7.55 -5.12
C GLU A 39 17.06 -6.37 -5.07
N SER A 40 16.64 -5.14 -5.42
CA SER A 40 17.50 -3.94 -5.29
C SER A 40 17.83 -3.55 -3.84
N GLY A 41 17.24 -4.24 -2.86
CA GLY A 41 17.30 -3.89 -1.44
C GLY A 41 16.40 -2.70 -1.04
N ARG A 42 15.70 -2.09 -2.00
CA ARG A 42 14.72 -1.02 -1.73
C ARG A 42 13.40 -1.60 -1.22
N LYS A 43 12.60 -0.74 -0.58
CA LYS A 43 11.27 -1.07 -0.05
C LYS A 43 10.27 -0.03 -0.56
N LEU A 44 9.19 -0.51 -1.17
CA LEU A 44 8.11 0.27 -1.75
C LEU A 44 7.03 0.51 -0.69
N THR A 45 6.73 1.77 -0.40
CA THR A 45 5.69 2.14 0.57
C THR A 45 4.32 1.99 -0.07
N LEU A 46 3.49 1.10 0.47
CA LEU A 46 2.12 0.88 0.01
C LEU A 46 1.17 1.88 0.67
N PHE A 47 1.14 1.89 2.01
CA PHE A 47 0.33 2.83 2.78
C PHE A 47 0.90 3.02 4.19
N VAL A 48 0.42 4.06 4.88
CA VAL A 48 0.78 4.41 6.25
C VAL A 48 -0.46 4.39 7.11
N VAL A 49 -0.34 3.88 8.33
CA VAL A 49 -1.39 4.00 9.37
C VAL A 49 -0.83 4.77 10.55
N THR A 50 -1.53 5.84 10.93
CA THR A 50 -1.10 6.73 12.00
C THR A 50 -1.79 6.43 13.33
N LYS A 51 -1.18 6.89 14.44
CA LYS A 51 -1.72 6.71 15.79
C LYS A 51 -3.06 7.43 16.03
N ASP A 52 -3.36 8.45 15.25
CA ASP A 52 -4.64 9.18 15.24
C ASP A 52 -5.70 8.48 14.39
N GLY A 53 -5.38 7.34 13.75
CA GLY A 53 -6.34 6.52 13.02
C GLY A 53 -6.60 7.02 11.62
N MET A 54 -5.57 7.57 10.97
CA MET A 54 -5.60 7.94 9.57
C MET A 54 -4.77 6.96 8.74
N VAL A 55 -5.22 6.71 7.53
CA VAL A 55 -4.55 5.89 6.52
C VAL A 55 -4.27 6.76 5.31
N TYR A 56 -3.03 6.74 4.80
CA TYR A 56 -2.67 7.48 3.60
C TYR A 56 -1.64 6.78 2.71
N ILE A 57 -1.60 7.16 1.43
CA ILE A 57 -0.64 6.70 0.41
C ILE A 57 0.13 7.91 -0.15
N GLY A 58 1.15 7.70 -1.00
CA GLY A 58 1.77 8.83 -1.72
C GLY A 58 3.19 8.66 -2.23
N TRP A 59 3.89 7.57 -1.90
CA TRP A 59 5.29 7.37 -2.30
C TRP A 59 5.46 6.41 -3.47
N LEU A 60 4.47 5.55 -3.72
CA LEU A 60 4.64 4.38 -4.56
C LEU A 60 5.03 4.74 -6.01
N ALA A 61 4.37 5.71 -6.64
CA ALA A 61 4.67 6.14 -8.02
C ALA A 61 6.15 6.50 -8.20
N GLN A 62 6.68 7.43 -7.39
CA GLN A 62 8.09 7.84 -7.45
C GLN A 62 9.04 6.66 -7.21
N GLN A 63 8.70 5.77 -6.27
CA GLN A 63 9.54 4.62 -5.94
C GLN A 63 9.55 3.56 -7.05
N LEU A 64 8.41 3.34 -7.73
CA LEU A 64 8.32 2.47 -8.91
C LEU A 64 9.15 3.06 -10.06
N SER A 65 8.99 4.35 -10.35
CA SER A 65 9.77 5.07 -11.36
C SER A 65 11.27 4.92 -11.14
N ALA A 66 11.73 5.06 -9.90
CA ALA A 66 13.14 4.92 -9.53
C ALA A 66 13.70 3.49 -9.69
N LEU A 67 12.83 2.49 -9.88
CA LEU A 67 13.16 1.10 -10.19
C LEU A 67 12.95 0.76 -11.68
N GLY A 68 12.52 1.72 -12.50
CA GLY A 68 12.13 1.47 -13.89
C GLY A 68 10.80 0.74 -14.03
N LEU A 69 9.99 0.67 -12.97
CA LEU A 69 8.68 0.04 -12.97
C LEU A 69 7.58 1.05 -13.38
N PRO A 70 6.46 0.59 -13.97
CA PRO A 70 5.39 1.48 -14.41
C PRO A 70 4.71 2.21 -13.24
N GLU A 71 4.74 3.55 -13.26
CA GLU A 71 4.03 4.39 -12.28
C GLU A 71 2.51 4.18 -12.31
N GLN A 72 1.98 3.71 -13.44
CA GLN A 72 0.56 3.41 -13.64
C GLN A 72 0.00 2.47 -12.56
N ILE A 73 0.81 1.52 -12.06
CA ILE A 73 0.41 0.62 -10.97
C ILE A 73 0.02 1.43 -9.71
N SER A 74 0.76 2.49 -9.40
CA SER A 74 0.43 3.38 -8.28
C SER A 74 -0.83 4.21 -8.56
N PHE A 75 -1.02 4.68 -9.79
CA PHE A 75 -2.18 5.48 -10.15
C PHE A 75 -3.47 4.65 -10.11
N ASP A 76 -3.41 3.42 -10.59
CA ASP A 76 -4.55 2.48 -10.53
C ASP A 76 -4.88 2.15 -9.07
N PHE A 77 -3.88 1.93 -8.22
CA PHE A 77 -4.08 1.75 -6.79
C PHE A 77 -4.74 2.96 -6.14
N ALA A 78 -4.28 4.18 -6.41
CA ALA A 78 -4.87 5.41 -5.90
C ALA A 78 -6.32 5.60 -6.37
N ARG A 79 -6.60 5.31 -7.65
CA ARG A 79 -7.92 5.44 -8.26
C ARG A 79 -8.94 4.47 -7.67
N HIS A 80 -8.60 3.19 -7.61
CA HIS A 80 -9.49 2.16 -7.07
C HIS A 80 -9.72 2.32 -5.57
N SER A 81 -8.70 2.74 -4.83
CA SER A 81 -8.83 2.98 -3.40
C SER A 81 -9.67 4.23 -3.10
N ALA A 82 -9.55 5.30 -3.89
CA ALA A 82 -10.44 6.47 -3.80
C ALA A 82 -11.91 6.07 -4.03
N GLN A 83 -12.18 5.30 -5.09
CA GLN A 83 -13.52 4.78 -5.38
C GLN A 83 -14.06 3.90 -4.25
N LEU A 84 -13.22 3.04 -3.64
CA LEU A 84 -13.61 2.17 -2.54
C LEU A 84 -14.13 2.96 -1.33
N PHE A 85 -13.55 4.13 -1.07
CA PHE A 85 -13.92 5.00 0.04
C PHE A 85 -14.91 6.12 -0.34
N GLY A 86 -15.46 6.07 -1.56
CA GLY A 86 -16.48 7.02 -2.03
C GLY A 86 -15.91 8.40 -2.39
N GLU A 87 -14.61 8.51 -2.61
CA GLU A 87 -13.92 9.73 -3.04
C GLU A 87 -13.86 9.79 -4.58
N ALA A 88 -13.65 10.99 -5.12
CA ALA A 88 -13.47 11.16 -6.56
C ALA A 88 -12.21 10.40 -7.03
N PRO A 89 -12.26 9.68 -8.16
CA PRO A 89 -11.09 9.02 -8.72
C PRO A 89 -9.93 9.99 -8.93
N THR A 90 -8.76 9.63 -8.45
CA THR A 90 -7.57 10.49 -8.47
C THR A 90 -6.33 9.61 -8.57
N ASP A 91 -5.31 10.11 -9.28
CA ASP A 91 -4.03 9.41 -9.40
C ASP A 91 -3.17 9.57 -8.12
N TYR A 92 -3.65 10.37 -7.15
CA TYR A 92 -3.04 10.61 -5.84
C TYR A 92 -4.12 10.70 -4.76
N TRP A 93 -3.93 10.11 -3.58
CA TRP A 93 -4.82 10.44 -2.45
C TRP A 93 -4.56 11.87 -1.98
N SER A 94 -5.54 12.74 -2.22
CA SER A 94 -5.55 14.12 -1.73
C SER A 94 -6.01 14.22 -0.27
N SER A 95 -6.66 13.19 0.26
CA SER A 95 -7.20 13.14 1.62
C SER A 95 -6.83 11.83 2.31
N ASN A 96 -6.57 11.93 3.62
CA ASN A 96 -6.39 10.76 4.47
C ASN A 96 -7.74 10.07 4.69
N VAL A 97 -7.73 8.73 4.77
CA VAL A 97 -8.93 7.93 5.06
C VAL A 97 -8.89 7.50 6.52
N GLU A 98 -10.00 7.66 7.24
CA GLU A 98 -10.10 7.15 8.61
C GLU A 98 -9.96 5.62 8.66
N LEU A 99 -9.17 5.11 9.60
CA LEU A 99 -8.99 3.68 9.82
C LEU A 99 -10.32 2.95 10.07
N LYS A 100 -11.30 3.63 10.67
CA LYS A 100 -12.66 3.12 10.85
C LYS A 100 -13.38 2.88 9.51
N LYS A 101 -13.21 3.75 8.51
CA LYS A 101 -13.73 3.52 7.16
C LYS A 101 -12.99 2.38 6.48
N VAL A 102 -11.67 2.28 6.67
CA VAL A 102 -10.89 1.14 6.19
C VAL A 102 -11.41 -0.17 6.80
N GLN A 103 -11.69 -0.21 8.10
CA GLN A 103 -12.25 -1.39 8.78
C GLN A 103 -13.55 -1.88 8.14
N GLN A 104 -14.46 -0.96 7.80
CA GLN A 104 -15.75 -1.29 7.17
C GLN A 104 -15.61 -1.88 5.75
N ARG A 105 -14.48 -1.65 5.09
CA ARG A 105 -14.21 -2.07 3.70
C ARG A 105 -12.91 -2.85 3.59
N TYR A 106 -12.46 -3.46 4.68
CA TYR A 106 -11.10 -3.95 4.78
C TYR A 106 -10.82 -5.09 3.80
N SER A 107 -11.75 -6.03 3.63
CA SER A 107 -11.57 -7.15 2.69
C SER A 107 -11.34 -6.66 1.25
N ASP A 108 -12.06 -5.63 0.82
CA ASP A 108 -11.87 -5.02 -0.50
C ASP A 108 -10.55 -4.25 -0.58
N PHE A 109 -10.20 -3.51 0.47
CA PHE A 109 -8.94 -2.77 0.53
C PHE A 109 -7.73 -3.72 0.50
N ALA A 110 -7.76 -4.79 1.29
CA ALA A 110 -6.71 -5.82 1.33
C ALA A 110 -6.58 -6.56 -0.01
N ARG A 111 -7.70 -6.85 -0.68
CA ARG A 111 -7.70 -7.38 -2.04
C ARG A 111 -7.03 -6.42 -3.03
N LEU A 112 -7.38 -5.13 -2.98
CA LEU A 112 -6.77 -4.13 -3.84
C LEU A 112 -5.25 -3.98 -3.57
N VAL A 113 -4.81 -4.05 -2.32
CA VAL A 113 -3.39 -4.08 -1.96
C VAL A 113 -2.71 -5.32 -2.56
N GLN A 114 -3.35 -6.50 -2.50
CA GLN A 114 -2.82 -7.71 -3.12
C GLN A 114 -2.68 -7.58 -4.64
N GLU A 115 -3.71 -7.09 -5.32
CA GLU A 115 -3.70 -6.85 -6.77
C GLU A 115 -2.56 -5.90 -7.17
N THR A 116 -2.28 -4.89 -6.33
CA THR A 116 -1.16 -3.96 -6.50
C THR A 116 0.18 -4.66 -6.32
N ILE A 117 0.35 -5.48 -5.27
CA ILE A 117 1.56 -6.27 -5.03
C ILE A 117 1.85 -7.20 -6.21
N ASP A 118 0.83 -7.88 -6.73
CA ASP A 118 0.98 -8.83 -7.83
C ASP A 118 1.35 -8.11 -9.13
N SER A 119 0.78 -6.93 -9.38
CA SER A 119 1.15 -6.08 -10.52
C SER A 119 2.62 -5.63 -10.45
N ILE A 120 3.13 -5.28 -9.27
CA ILE A 120 4.54 -4.92 -9.06
C ILE A 120 5.45 -6.12 -9.32
N ARG A 121 5.09 -7.30 -8.81
CA ARG A 121 5.86 -8.54 -9.01
C ARG A 121 5.96 -8.90 -10.49
N ASN A 122 4.81 -8.93 -11.18
CA ASN A 122 4.76 -9.24 -12.61
C ASN A 122 5.60 -8.25 -13.43
N ALA A 123 5.48 -6.94 -13.16
CA ALA A 123 6.28 -5.93 -13.86
C ALA A 123 7.79 -6.07 -13.58
N SER A 124 8.16 -6.48 -12.35
CA SER A 124 9.56 -6.74 -12.00
C SER A 124 10.12 -7.95 -12.75
N ASP A 125 9.36 -9.03 -12.84
CA ASP A 125 9.77 -10.25 -13.55
C ASP A 125 9.93 -9.98 -15.05
N GLU A 126 9.04 -9.22 -15.68
CA GLU A 126 9.19 -8.82 -17.09
C GLU A 126 10.46 -8.01 -17.37
N ILE A 127 10.89 -7.16 -16.44
CA ILE A 127 12.14 -6.39 -16.58
C ILE A 127 13.35 -7.31 -16.49
N LYS A 128 13.33 -8.29 -15.57
CA LYS A 128 14.40 -9.28 -15.44
C LYS A 128 14.54 -10.13 -16.71
N GLU A 129 13.43 -10.57 -17.29
CA GLU A 129 13.42 -11.36 -18.52
C GLU A 129 13.93 -10.59 -19.74
N LYS A 130 13.64 -9.28 -19.84
CA LYS A 130 14.11 -8.44 -20.95
C LYS A 130 15.57 -7.98 -20.81
N GLY A 131 16.12 -8.05 -19.60
CA GLY A 131 17.50 -7.67 -19.29
C GLY A 131 18.50 -8.83 -19.26
N ALA A 132 18.02 -10.08 -19.31
CA ALA A 132 18.82 -11.31 -19.41
C ALA A 132 19.10 -11.67 -20.87
#